data_AF-A0A2G9C6E0-F1
#
_entry.id   AF-A0A2G9C6E0-F1
#
_cell.length_a   1.000
_cell.length_b   1.000
_cell.length_c   1.000
_cell.angle_alpha   90.00
_cell.angle_beta   90.00
_cell.angle_gamma   90.00
#
_symmetry.space_group_name_H-M   'P 1'
#
loop_
_entity.id
_entity.type
_entity.pdbx_description
1 polymer ?
#
loop_
_entity_poly.entity_id
_entity_poly.type
_entity_poly.pdbx_seq_one_letter_code
_entity_poly.pdbx_strand_id
1 'polypeptide(L)'
;MNDDEVLFSRSGRTDPGGKLVARLDVPVSQETEEAVIAMATLTGMTKSEFVRHILERALFGEFNVMRRSVGAQARIGRWDQSRDAAREPV
;
A
#
# COMPACT_ATOMS: atom_id res chain seq x y z
N MET A 1 16.79 24.23 37.05
CA MET A 1 15.76 24.24 36.00
C MET A 1 16.50 23.97 34.71
N ASN A 2 16.33 22.77 34.14
CA ASN A 2 16.87 22.43 32.82
C ASN A 2 15.74 22.70 31.83
N ASP A 3 15.76 23.87 31.20
CA ASP A 3 14.79 24.34 30.21
C ASP A 3 15.14 23.83 28.79
N ASP A 4 15.63 22.60 28.67
CA ASP A 4 15.92 21.93 27.41
C ASP A 4 15.13 20.63 27.27
N GLU A 5 13.85 20.67 27.67
CA GLU A 5 12.87 19.78 27.07
C GLU A 5 12.76 20.18 25.60
N VAL A 6 13.62 19.57 24.79
CA VAL A 6 13.51 19.57 23.33
C VAL A 6 12.15 18.95 23.02
N LEU A 7 11.14 19.82 22.93
CA LEU A 7 9.86 19.63 22.29
C LEU A 7 10.13 19.30 20.82
N PHE A 8 10.77 18.16 20.55
CA PHE A 8 10.71 17.52 19.26
C PHE A 8 9.24 17.26 19.05
N SER A 9 8.63 18.12 18.23
CA SER A 9 7.22 18.12 17.91
C SER A 9 6.84 16.71 17.44
N ARG A 10 6.35 15.90 18.37
CA ARG A 10 5.54 14.73 18.10
C ARG A 10 4.19 15.26 17.67
N SER A 11 4.14 15.99 16.55
CA SER A 11 2.87 16.40 15.96
C SER A 11 2.17 15.12 15.54
N GLY A 12 1.24 14.68 16.39
CA GLY A 12 0.56 13.38 16.36
C GLY A 12 -0.41 13.18 15.21
N ARG A 13 -0.06 13.65 14.00
CA ARG A 13 -0.61 13.11 12.75
C ARG A 13 0.42 12.13 12.18
N THR A 14 0.69 11.07 12.95
CA THR A 14 1.33 9.89 12.41
C THR A 14 0.36 9.24 11.45
N ASP A 15 0.78 9.12 10.19
CA ASP A 15 0.14 8.22 9.24
C ASP A 15 0.05 6.81 9.85
N PRO A 16 -0.98 5.99 9.55
CA PRO A 16 -1.08 4.62 10.07
C PRO A 16 0.17 3.77 9.79
N GLY A 17 0.91 4.08 8.72
CA GLY A 17 2.19 3.46 8.38
C GLY A 17 3.42 4.00 9.14
N GLY A 18 3.24 4.98 10.03
CA GLY A 18 4.30 5.60 10.81
C GLY A 18 4.88 6.86 10.17
N LYS A 19 6.15 7.18 10.48
CA LYS A 19 6.81 8.38 9.96
C LYS A 19 7.19 8.19 8.49
N LEU A 20 6.76 9.11 7.63
CA LEU A 20 7.03 9.09 6.20
C LEU A 20 8.46 9.57 5.91
N VAL A 21 9.42 8.64 5.96
CA VAL A 21 10.87 8.95 5.84
C VAL A 21 11.46 8.69 4.46
N ALA A 22 10.84 7.81 3.66
CA ALA A 22 11.31 7.48 2.32
C ALA A 22 10.84 8.51 1.29
N ARG A 23 11.69 8.83 0.30
CA ARG A 23 11.37 9.74 -0.80
C ARG A 23 11.23 8.98 -2.12
N LEU A 24 10.21 9.33 -2.89
CA LEU A 24 10.02 8.88 -4.27
C LEU A 24 10.21 10.09 -5.19
N ASP A 25 11.18 10.01 -6.09
CA ASP A 25 11.43 11.02 -7.11
C ASP A 25 10.96 10.45 -8.46
N VAL A 26 9.86 10.98 -8.99
CA VAL A 26 9.16 10.41 -10.15
C VAL A 26 9.02 11.52 -11.20
N PRO A 27 9.78 11.46 -12.31
CA PRO A 27 9.60 12.39 -13.40
C PRO A 27 8.25 12.16 -14.08
N VAL A 28 7.50 13.22 -14.31
CA VAL A 28 6.18 13.20 -14.96
C VAL A 28 6.09 14.32 -15.99
N SER A 29 5.13 14.24 -16.91
CA SER A 29 4.84 15.35 -17.82
C SER A 29 4.27 16.55 -17.05
N GLN A 30 4.43 17.75 -17.61
CA GLN A 30 3.86 18.98 -17.06
C GLN A 30 2.34 18.86 -16.85
N GLU A 31 1.62 18.32 -17.84
CA GLU A 31 0.17 18.09 -17.76
C GLU A 31 -0.22 17.21 -16.56
N THR A 32 0.57 16.16 -16.28
CA THR A 32 0.33 15.27 -15.15
C THR A 32 0.57 16.00 -13.82
N GLU A 33 1.62 16.81 -13.73
CA GLU A 33 1.88 17.60 -12.53
C GLU A 33 0.75 18.61 -12.25
N GLU A 34 0.28 19.31 -13.28
CA GLU A 34 -0.83 20.26 -13.18
C GLU A 34 -2.13 19.58 -12.73
N ALA A 35 -2.45 18.42 -13.30
CA ALA A 35 -3.61 17.62 -12.90
C ALA A 35 -3.52 17.18 -11.43
N VAL A 36 -2.34 16.74 -10.98
CA VAL A 36 -2.11 16.36 -9.58
C VAL A 36 -2.33 17.54 -8.64
N ILE A 37 -1.80 18.73 -9.00
CA ILE A 37 -1.98 19.95 -8.20
C ILE A 37 -3.45 20.32 -8.11
N ALA A 38 -4.16 20.35 -9.25
CA ALA A 38 -5.57 20.69 -9.28
C ALA A 38 -6.41 19.74 -8.41
N MET A 39 -6.16 18.44 -8.51
CA MET A 39 -6.89 17.44 -7.73
C MET A 39 -6.56 17.50 -6.24
N ALA A 40 -5.30 17.76 -5.87
CA ALA A 40 -4.93 18.00 -4.48
C ALA A 40 -5.69 19.20 -3.89
N THR A 41 -5.79 20.31 -4.65
CA THR A 41 -6.57 21.48 -4.25
C THR A 41 -8.05 21.16 -4.08
N LEU A 42 -8.68 20.48 -5.04
CA LEU A 42 -10.10 20.11 -4.98
C LEU A 42 -10.43 19.19 -3.80
N THR A 43 -9.50 18.32 -3.41
CA THR A 43 -9.66 17.39 -2.28
C THR A 43 -9.24 17.97 -0.93
N GLY A 44 -8.72 19.21 -0.91
CA GLY A 44 -8.24 19.85 0.32
C GLY A 44 -7.00 19.18 0.91
N MET A 45 -6.19 18.53 0.08
CA MET A 45 -4.96 17.83 0.48
C MET A 45 -3.73 18.59 -0.02
N THR A 46 -2.58 18.40 0.64
CA THR A 46 -1.32 18.82 0.03
C THR A 46 -0.98 17.94 -1.17
N LYS A 47 -0.17 18.45 -2.12
CA LYS A 47 0.29 17.69 -3.29
C LYS A 47 0.87 16.31 -2.88
N SER A 48 1.73 16.31 -1.87
CA SER A 48 2.39 15.10 -1.37
C SER A 48 1.42 14.11 -0.71
N GLU A 49 0.41 14.59 0.01
CA GLU A 49 -0.62 13.73 0.60
C GLU A 49 -1.51 13.13 -0.48
N PHE A 50 -1.91 13.91 -1.46
CA PHE A 50 -2.74 13.44 -2.57
C PHE A 50 -2.02 12.37 -3.41
N VAL A 51 -0.75 12.62 -3.77
CA VAL A 51 0.08 11.63 -4.48
C VAL A 51 0.23 10.35 -3.65
N ARG A 52 0.52 10.47 -2.35
CA ARG A 52 0.59 9.31 -1.45
C ARG A 52 -0.74 8.55 -1.43
N HIS A 53 -1.87 9.24 -1.30
CA HIS A 53 -3.19 8.63 -1.28
C HIS A 53 -3.49 7.82 -2.56
N ILE A 54 -3.16 8.36 -3.74
CA ILE A 54 -3.30 7.64 -5.01
C ILE A 54 -2.41 6.40 -5.04
N LEU A 55 -1.13 6.54 -4.68
CA LEU A 55 -0.18 5.42 -4.70
C LEU A 55 -0.60 4.31 -3.74
N GLU A 56 -1.00 4.64 -2.53
CA GLU A 56 -1.46 3.67 -1.53
C GLU A 56 -2.75 2.99 -1.96
N ARG A 57 -3.70 3.74 -2.53
CA ARG A 57 -4.94 3.17 -3.08
C ARG A 57 -4.64 2.17 -4.21
N ALA A 58 -3.73 2.53 -5.12
CA ALA A 58 -3.33 1.64 -6.21
C ALA A 58 -2.63 0.40 -5.66
N LEU A 59 -1.59 0.56 -4.85
CA LEU A 59 -0.78 -0.54 -4.36
C LEU A 59 -1.58 -1.47 -3.44
N PHE A 60 -2.20 -0.95 -2.39
CA PHE A 60 -2.92 -1.79 -1.43
C PHE A 60 -4.26 -2.30 -1.96
N GLY A 61 -4.88 -1.59 -2.91
CA GLY A 61 -5.99 -2.12 -3.69
C GLY A 61 -5.59 -3.37 -4.47
N GLU A 62 -4.52 -3.27 -5.26
CA GLU A 62 -3.98 -4.37 -6.07
C GLU A 62 -3.46 -5.52 -5.21
N PHE A 63 -2.72 -5.25 -4.13
CA PHE A 63 -2.25 -6.29 -3.22
C PHE A 63 -3.39 -7.10 -2.61
N ASN A 64 -4.52 -6.45 -2.30
CA ASN A 64 -5.69 -7.15 -1.78
C ASN A 64 -6.35 -8.04 -2.85
N VAL A 65 -6.36 -7.62 -4.12
CA VAL A 65 -6.84 -8.45 -5.23
C VAL A 65 -5.90 -9.64 -5.45
N MET A 66 -4.59 -9.41 -5.50
CA MET A 66 -3.58 -10.45 -5.69
C MET A 66 -3.57 -11.48 -4.56
N ARG A 67 -3.69 -11.06 -3.30
CA ARG A 67 -3.80 -12.00 -2.16
C ARG A 67 -5.01 -12.92 -2.29
N ARG A 68 -6.15 -12.41 -2.78
CA ARG A 68 -7.35 -13.22 -3.00
C ARG A 68 -7.20 -14.18 -4.18
N SER A 69 -6.56 -13.76 -5.28
CA SER A 69 -6.33 -14.63 -6.43
C SER A 69 -5.34 -15.75 -6.12
N VAL A 70 -4.22 -15.44 -5.44
CA VAL A 70 -3.24 -16.45 -4.99
C VAL A 70 -3.84 -17.39 -3.95
N GLY A 71 -4.63 -16.87 -2.99
CA GLY A 71 -5.35 -17.70 -2.03
C GLY A 71 -6.43 -18.59 -2.67
N ALA A 72 -7.03 -18.17 -3.77
CA ALA A 72 -7.92 -19.02 -4.58
C ALA A 72 -7.15 -20.12 -5.32
N GLN A 73 -6.00 -19.79 -5.91
CA GLN A 73 -5.12 -20.77 -6.58
C GLN A 73 -4.55 -21.81 -5.61
N ALA A 74 -4.15 -21.39 -4.40
CA ALA A 74 -3.66 -22.28 -3.35
C ALA A 74 -4.72 -23.25 -2.81
N ARG A 75 -6.02 -22.89 -2.87
CA ARG A 75 -7.12 -23.78 -2.48
C ARG A 75 -7.51 -24.80 -3.55
N ILE A 76 -7.20 -24.54 -4.83
CA ILE A 76 -7.51 -25.45 -5.94
C ILE A 76 -6.48 -26.60 -6.03
N GLY A 77 -5.26 -26.44 -5.50
CA GLY A 77 -4.18 -27.44 -5.63
C GLY A 77 -4.14 -28.56 -4.57
N ARG A 78 -5.02 -28.60 -3.56
CA ARG A 78 -4.92 -29.55 -2.43
C ARG A 78 -5.96 -30.68 -2.43
N TRP A 79 -6.97 -30.65 -3.30
CA TRP A 79 -8.08 -31.61 -3.27
C TRP A 79 -7.95 -32.81 -4.22
N ASP A 80 -6.91 -32.88 -5.06
CA ASP A 80 -6.80 -33.87 -6.15
C ASP A 80 -5.63 -34.88 -6.00
N GLN A 81 -5.13 -35.12 -4.78
CA GLN A 81 -3.96 -36.01 -4.57
C GLN A 81 -4.21 -37.20 -3.63
N SER A 82 -5.45 -37.59 -3.35
CA SER A 82 -5.69 -38.60 -2.29
C SER A 82 -6.69 -39.71 -2.61
N ARG A 83 -6.79 -40.20 -3.86
CA ARG A 83 -7.62 -41.39 -4.13
C ARG A 83 -7.03 -42.55 -4.94
N ASP A 84 -5.92 -42.39 -5.66
CA ASP A 84 -5.44 -43.46 -6.54
C ASP A 84 -4.19 -44.23 -6.07
N ALA A 85 -3.65 -43.95 -4.88
CA ALA A 85 -2.46 -44.65 -4.36
C ALA A 85 -2.75 -45.90 -3.49
N ALA A 86 -4.01 -46.33 -3.36
CA ALA A 86 -4.41 -47.35 -2.38
C ALA A 86 -4.98 -48.64 -2.99
N ARG A 87 -4.47 -49.09 -4.15
CA ARG A 87 -4.86 -50.38 -4.73
C ARG A 87 -3.69 -51.08 -5.42
N GLU A 88 -2.75 -51.58 -4.62
CA GLU A 88 -1.90 -52.69 -5.07
C GLU A 88 -2.59 -54.02 -4.69
N PRO A 89 -2.82 -54.94 -5.65
CA PRO A 89 -3.27 -56.28 -5.35
C PRO A 89 -2.07 -57.15 -4.94
N VAL A 90 -2.13 -57.73 -3.75
CA VAL A 90 -1.41 -58.96 -3.37
C VAL A 90 -2.25 -60.18 -3.71
#